data_AF-A0A8T5SV88-F1
#
_entry.id   AF-A0A8T5SV88-F1
#
_cell.length_a   1.000
_cell.length_b   1.000
_cell.length_c   1.000
_cell.angle_alpha   90.00
_cell.angle_beta   90.00
_cell.angle_gamma   90.00
#
_symmetry.space_group_name_H-M   'P 1'
#
loop_
_entity.id
_entity.type
_entity.pdbx_description
1 polymer ?
#
loop_
_entity_poly.entity_id
_entity_poly.type
_entity_poly.pdbx_seq_one_letter_code
_entity_poly.pdbx_strand_id
1 'polypeptide(L)'
;MPKEDAITTESSEIQAYHAMPLEEVCEILQVDPEKGLPDDEVESRIQQFGQNAIPKSRGPFWQVYIAPIMNWLITIYILSSVALI
;
A
#
# COMPACT_ATOMS: atom_id res chain seq x y z
N MET A 1 -17.31 22.12 -9.12
CA MET A 1 -16.40 21.67 -8.04
C MET A 1 -15.70 20.42 -8.53
N PRO A 2 -14.36 20.41 -8.63
CA PRO A 2 -13.64 19.20 -9.02
C PRO A 2 -13.74 18.21 -7.86
N LYS A 3 -14.24 17.01 -8.13
CA LYS A 3 -14.24 15.89 -7.19
C LYS A 3 -12.85 15.26 -7.23
N GLU A 4 -11.96 15.76 -6.41
CA GLU A 4 -10.74 15.05 -6.00
C GLU A 4 -11.09 14.05 -4.88
N ASP A 5 -12.07 13.19 -5.13
CA ASP A 5 -12.53 12.21 -4.15
C ASP A 5 -12.08 10.82 -4.60
N ALA A 6 -11.07 10.29 -3.89
CA ALA A 6 -10.58 8.92 -3.83
C ALA A 6 -10.33 8.18 -5.16
N ILE A 7 -9.10 7.67 -5.32
CA ILE A 7 -8.80 6.60 -6.28
C ILE A 7 -9.37 5.28 -5.71
N THR A 8 -10.70 5.17 -5.62
CA THR A 8 -11.36 3.87 -5.55
C THR A 8 -11.56 3.43 -6.98
N THR A 9 -10.54 2.79 -7.54
CA THR A 9 -10.73 1.91 -8.69
C THR A 9 -11.81 0.92 -8.28
N GLU A 10 -12.88 0.81 -9.05
CA GLU A 10 -13.91 -0.23 -8.85
C GLU A 10 -13.25 -1.60 -9.01
N SER A 11 -12.78 -2.13 -7.89
CA SER A 11 -11.89 -3.28 -7.83
C SER A 11 -12.71 -4.50 -7.51
N SER A 12 -13.10 -5.24 -8.54
CA SER A 12 -13.84 -6.50 -8.52
C SER A 12 -15.25 -6.43 -7.90
N GLU A 13 -16.14 -7.30 -8.36
CA GLU A 13 -17.47 -7.47 -7.76
C GLU A 13 -17.33 -7.66 -6.25
N ILE A 14 -17.86 -6.73 -5.46
CA ILE A 14 -17.78 -6.79 -4.00
C ILE A 14 -18.67 -7.96 -3.55
N GLN A 15 -18.09 -9.14 -3.43
CA GLN A 15 -18.79 -10.28 -2.90
C GLN A 15 -19.08 -10.03 -1.42
N ALA A 16 -20.36 -9.93 -1.05
CA ALA A 16 -20.81 -9.57 0.28
C ALA A 16 -20.68 -10.74 1.27
N TYR A 17 -19.45 -11.22 1.52
CA TYR A 17 -19.16 -12.35 2.41
C TYR A 17 -19.79 -12.20 3.81
N HIS A 18 -19.91 -10.97 4.31
CA HIS A 18 -20.51 -10.66 5.60
C HIS A 18 -22.01 -10.99 5.71
N ALA A 19 -22.69 -11.16 4.57
CA ALA A 19 -24.12 -11.47 4.50
C ALA A 19 -24.41 -12.93 4.08
N MET A 20 -23.36 -13.74 3.87
CA MET A 20 -23.48 -15.13 3.44
C MET A 20 -23.50 -16.09 4.64
N PRO A 21 -24.19 -17.24 4.52
CA PRO A 21 -24.04 -18.35 5.45
C PRO A 21 -22.59 -18.83 5.55
N LEU A 22 -22.18 -19.32 6.71
CA LEU A 22 -20.81 -19.76 6.97
C LEU A 22 -20.37 -20.86 6.00
N GLU A 23 -21.24 -21.83 5.75
CA GLU A 23 -20.97 -22.97 4.88
C GLU A 23 -20.64 -22.51 3.46
N GLU A 24 -21.40 -21.55 2.93
CA GLU A 24 -21.16 -20.98 1.60
C GLU A 24 -19.80 -20.26 1.54
N VAL A 25 -19.43 -19.52 2.60
CA VAL A 25 -18.12 -18.86 2.67
C VAL A 25 -16.99 -19.88 2.72
N CYS A 26 -17.14 -20.95 3.50
CA CYS A 26 -16.15 -22.02 3.58
C CYS A 26 -15.99 -22.77 2.25
N GLU A 27 -17.08 -23.01 1.53
CA GLU A 27 -17.05 -23.60 0.19
C GLU A 27 -16.36 -22.69 -0.84
N ILE A 28 -16.70 -21.40 -0.85
CA ILE A 28 -16.08 -20.42 -1.76
C ILE A 28 -14.57 -20.29 -1.48
N LEU A 29 -14.18 -20.25 -0.21
CA LEU A 29 -12.78 -20.13 0.20
C LEU A 29 -12.04 -21.48 0.21
N GLN A 30 -12.74 -22.58 -0.09
CA GLN A 30 -12.25 -23.95 -0.09
C GLN A 30 -11.48 -24.28 1.19
N VAL A 31 -12.08 -23.99 2.35
CA VAL A 31 -11.44 -24.18 3.66
C VAL A 31 -12.28 -25.09 4.54
N ASP A 32 -11.61 -26.03 5.20
CA ASP A 32 -12.22 -26.83 6.26
C ASP A 32 -12.32 -25.96 7.54
N PRO A 33 -13.51 -25.73 8.11
CA PRO A 33 -13.67 -24.89 9.28
C PRO A 33 -13.07 -25.50 10.57
N GLU A 34 -12.88 -26.81 10.64
CA GLU A 34 -12.29 -27.47 11.81
C GLU A 34 -10.76 -27.59 11.70
N LYS A 35 -10.24 -27.74 10.48
CA LYS A 35 -8.80 -28.00 10.24
C LYS A 35 -8.03 -26.83 9.64
N GLY A 36 -8.73 -25.87 9.04
CA GLY A 36 -8.14 -24.76 8.30
C GLY A 36 -7.62 -25.17 6.92
N LEU A 37 -6.72 -24.35 6.38
CA LEU A 37 -6.04 -24.62 5.11
C LEU A 37 -4.78 -25.47 5.35
N PRO A 38 -4.46 -26.38 4.42
CA PRO A 38 -3.21 -27.13 4.47
C PRO A 38 -2.02 -26.23 4.07
N ASP A 39 -0.82 -26.56 4.54
CA ASP A 39 0.38 -25.71 4.40
C ASP A 39 0.77 -25.45 2.93
N ASP A 40 0.52 -26.41 2.04
CA ASP A 40 0.77 -26.31 0.61
C ASP A 40 -0.16 -25.30 -0.08
N GLU A 41 -1.45 -25.29 0.29
CA GLU A 41 -2.39 -24.25 -0.17
C GLU A 41 -2.02 -22.87 0.38
N VAL A 42 -1.57 -22.80 1.63
CA VAL A 42 -1.13 -21.53 2.22
C VAL A 42 0.05 -20.95 1.43
N GLU A 43 1.05 -21.77 1.09
CA GLU A 43 2.19 -21.33 0.30
C GLU A 43 1.76 -20.86 -1.11
N SER A 44 0.89 -21.63 -1.77
CA SER A 44 0.34 -21.28 -3.08
C SER A 44 -0.41 -19.93 -3.04
N ARG A 45 -1.25 -19.72 -2.02
CA ARG A 45 -2.00 -18.47 -1.83
C ARG A 45 -1.08 -17.29 -1.51
N ILE A 46 -0.03 -17.48 -0.71
CA ILE A 46 0.97 -16.43 -0.45
C ILE A 46 1.70 -16.04 -1.74
N GLN A 47 2.02 -17.00 -2.60
CA GLN A 47 2.64 -16.71 -3.90
C GLN A 47 1.68 -15.95 -4.83
N GLN A 48 0.38 -16.26 -4.80
CA GLN A 48 -0.64 -15.62 -5.64
C GLN A 48 -1.05 -14.22 -5.16
N PHE A 49 -1.34 -14.06 -3.87
CA PHE A 49 -1.93 -12.83 -3.30
C PHE A 49 -0.91 -11.95 -2.57
N GLY A 50 0.26 -12.50 -2.24
CA GLY A 50 1.26 -11.84 -1.42
C GLY A 50 0.95 -11.94 0.08
N GLN A 51 1.80 -11.30 0.88
CA GLN A 51 1.61 -11.24 2.33
C GLN A 51 0.50 -10.26 2.67
N ASN A 52 -0.33 -10.61 3.67
CA ASN A 52 -1.32 -9.69 4.25
C ASN A 52 -0.63 -8.64 5.16
N ALA A 53 0.24 -7.83 4.57
CA ALA A 53 0.99 -6.79 5.25
C ALA A 53 1.02 -5.53 4.38
N ILE A 54 0.73 -4.39 5.00
CA ILE A 54 0.90 -3.10 4.33
C ILE A 54 2.40 -2.85 4.17
N PRO A 55 2.90 -2.63 2.93
CA PRO A 55 4.32 -2.39 2.70
C PRO A 55 4.76 -1.11 3.41
N LYS A 56 5.83 -1.21 4.21
CA LYS A 56 6.42 -0.04 4.86
C LYS A 56 7.28 0.71 3.86
N SER A 57 6.79 1.84 3.36
CA SER A 57 7.63 2.77 2.61
C SER A 57 8.41 3.64 3.59
N ARG A 58 9.74 3.57 3.55
CA ARG A 58 10.62 4.59 4.14
C ARG A 58 11.25 5.33 2.97
N GLY A 59 10.88 6.58 2.79
CA GLY A 59 11.54 7.45 1.81
C GLY A 59 13.04 7.58 2.13
N PRO A 60 13.90 7.80 1.13
CA PRO A 60 15.32 8.00 1.37
C PRO A 60 15.53 9.26 2.21
N PHE A 61 16.13 9.11 3.39
CA PHE A 61 16.40 10.24 4.30
C PHE A 61 17.13 11.39 3.59
N TRP A 62 18.02 11.06 2.65
CA TRP A 62 18.77 12.03 1.85
C TRP A 62 17.87 12.96 1.02
N GLN A 63 16.75 12.45 0.48
CA GLN A 63 15.80 13.24 -0.29
C GLN A 63 15.11 14.29 0.58
N VAL A 64 14.88 14.00 1.86
CA VAL A 64 14.30 14.95 2.82
C VAL A 64 15.26 16.12 3.07
N TYR A 65 16.56 15.87 3.15
CA TYR A 65 17.57 16.91 3.39
C TYR A 65 17.97 17.70 2.15
N ILE A 66 17.89 17.11 0.96
CA ILE A 66 18.29 17.78 -0.29
C ILE A 66 17.15 18.49 -0.99
N ALA A 67 15.90 18.03 -0.81
CA ALA A 67 14.75 18.72 -1.39
C ALA A 67 14.71 20.23 -1.07
N PRO A 68 15.05 20.70 0.15
CA PRO A 68 15.16 22.13 0.44
C PRO A 68 16.21 22.88 -0.39
N ILE A 69 17.37 22.27 -0.67
CA ILE A 69 18.46 22.92 -1.44
C ILE A 69 18.04 23.14 -2.90
N MET A 70 17.13 22.31 -3.41
CA MET A 70 16.55 22.43 -4.76
C MET A 70 15.50 23.55 -4.89
N ASN A 71 15.12 24.21 -3.79
CA ASN A 71 14.24 25.37 -3.86
C ASN A 71 15.02 26.60 -4.34
N TRP A 72 14.56 27.23 -5.44
CA TRP A 72 15.19 28.40 -6.05
C TRP A 72 15.53 29.51 -5.05
N LEU A 73 14.62 29.81 -4.10
CA LEU A 73 14.85 30.83 -3.07
C LEU A 73 16.01 30.47 -2.15
N ILE A 74 16.11 29.20 -1.76
CA ILE A 74 17.18 28.71 -0.88
C ILE A 74 18.51 28.71 -1.64
N THR A 75 18.50 28.29 -2.90
CA THR A 75 19.69 28.31 -3.76
C THR A 75 20.30 29.70 -3.87
N ILE A 76 19.50 30.74 -4.12
CA ILE A 76 20.01 32.11 -4.24
C ILE A 76 20.56 32.65 -2.91
N TYR A 77 19.97 32.27 -1.76
CA TYR A 77 20.49 32.67 -0.44
C TYR A 77 21.83 32.03 -0.13
N ILE A 78 21.99 30.74 -0.44
CA ILE A 78 23.28 30.05 -0.28
C ILE A 78 24.33 30.72 -1.18
N LEU A 79 23.98 30.99 -2.44
CA LEU A 79 24.88 31.64 -3.39
C LEU A 79 25.30 33.04 -2.93
N SER A 80 24.35 33.85 -2.42
CA SER A 80 24.65 35.19 -1.91
C SER A 80 25.51 35.14 -0.64
N SER A 81 25.27 34.18 0.25
CA SER A 81 26.06 33.98 1.46
C SER A 81 27.50 33.60 1.14
N VAL A 82 27.72 32.77 0.13
CA VAL A 82 29.07 32.39 -0.31
C VAL A 82 29.75 33.56 -1.02
N ALA A 83 29.03 34.35 -1.81
CA ALA A 83 29.58 35.51 -2.52
C ALA A 83 29.93 36.70 -1.60
N LEU A 84 29.39 36.74 -0.38
CA LEU A 84 29.63 37.77 0.64
C LEU A 84 30.85 37.47 1.54
N ILE A 85 31.41 36.25 1.46
CA ILE A 85 32.65 35.83 2.12
C ILE A 85 33.82 36.07 1.17
#